data_AF-A0A538I7Y7-F1
#
_entry.id   AF-A0A538I7Y7-F1
#
_cell.length_a   1.000
_cell.length_b   1.000
_cell.length_c   1.000
_cell.angle_alpha   90.00
_cell.angle_beta   90.00
_cell.angle_gamma   90.00
#
_symmetry.space_group_name_H-M   'P 1'
#
loop_
_entity.id
_entity.type
_entity.pdbx_description
1 polymer ?
#
loop_
_entity_poly.entity_id
_entity_poly.type
_entity_poly.pdbx_seq_one_letter_code
_entity_poly.pdbx_strand_id
1 'polypeptide(L)'
;MPGLIVAGVGIGLSNPALAAGALRVVDPARTGMASGINNTFRIGGVAIGVAALGALLENRIAASLTSTPQGDLHSLANVVSSRGVRGVAAHVSLVHPARVAFVGAFGDLLVVGAVMLAVGAVVASTTLRERKPVPAAAATEPAA
;
A
#
# COMPACT_ATOMS: atom_id res chain seq x y z
N MET A 1 -7.42 -16.17 -6.30
CA MET A 1 -8.36 -15.38 -7.14
C MET A 1 -9.43 -14.66 -6.32
N PRO A 2 -10.14 -15.28 -5.36
CA PRO A 2 -11.18 -14.57 -4.58
C PRO A 2 -10.66 -13.31 -3.87
N GLY A 3 -9.48 -13.39 -3.25
CA GLY A 3 -8.88 -12.23 -2.56
C GLY A 3 -8.54 -11.06 -3.49
N LEU A 4 -8.23 -11.30 -4.77
CA LEU A 4 -7.93 -10.23 -5.72
C LEU A 4 -9.19 -9.47 -6.13
N ILE A 5 -10.32 -10.17 -6.25
CA ILE A 5 -11.62 -9.54 -6.53
C ILE A 5 -12.04 -8.67 -5.34
N VAL A 6 -11.96 -9.20 -4.12
CA VAL A 6 -12.31 -8.45 -2.90
C VAL A 6 -11.41 -7.22 -2.73
N ALA A 7 -10.10 -7.37 -2.95
CA ALA A 7 -9.16 -6.25 -2.90
C ALA A 7 -9.48 -5.19 -3.97
N GLY A 8 -9.77 -5.61 -5.21
CA GLY A 8 -10.13 -4.72 -6.30
C GLY A 8 -11.40 -3.91 -6.01
N VAL A 9 -12.44 -4.55 -5.49
CA VAL A 9 -13.69 -3.88 -5.08
C VAL A 9 -13.42 -2.90 -3.93
N GLY A 10 -12.64 -3.29 -2.92
CA GLY A 10 -12.29 -2.42 -1.79
C GLY A 10 -11.53 -1.16 -2.21
N ILE A 11 -10.56 -1.30 -3.12
CA ILE A 11 -9.81 -0.16 -3.67
C ILE A 11 -10.74 0.75 -4.50
N GLY A 12 -11.60 0.16 -5.33
CA GLY A 12 -12.54 0.90 -6.18
C GLY A 12 -13.54 1.74 -5.40
N LEU A 13 -13.99 1.26 -4.23
CA LEU A 13 -14.91 1.98 -3.35
C LEU A 13 -14.22 3.08 -2.51
N SER A 14 -12.93 2.89 -2.19
CA SER A 14 -12.17 3.81 -1.33
C SER A 14 -11.80 5.12 -2.04
N ASN A 15 -11.46 5.06 -3.34
CA ASN A 15 -11.05 6.22 -4.12
C ASN A 15 -12.12 7.33 -4.22
N PRO A 16 -13.40 7.03 -4.53
CA PRO A 16 -14.48 8.02 -4.57
C PRO A 16 -14.79 8.65 -3.20
N ALA A 17 -14.69 7.88 -2.11
CA ALA A 17 -14.96 8.36 -0.75
C ALA A 17 -13.98 9.47 -0.33
N LEU A 18 -12.69 9.32 -0.69
CA LEU A 18 -11.67 10.34 -0.44
C LEU A 18 -11.89 11.60 -1.30
N ALA A 19 -12.28 11.43 -2.57
CA ALA A 19 -12.54 12.55 -3.47
C ALA A 19 -13.77 13.38 -3.04
N ALA A 20 -14.84 12.73 -2.58
CA ALA A 20 -16.06 13.41 -2.12
C ALA A 20 -15.89 14.11 -0.76
N GLY A 21 -15.06 13.57 0.14
CA GLY A 21 -14.81 14.16 1.47
C GLY A 21 -13.95 15.44 1.42
N ALA A 22 -12.95 15.50 0.54
CA ALA A 22 -12.04 16.63 0.43
C ALA A 22 -12.69 17.91 -0.12
N LEU A 23 -13.72 17.77 -0.97
CA LEU A 23 -14.41 18.90 -1.60
C LEU A 23 -15.49 19.54 -0.70
N ARG A 24 -15.86 18.89 0.41
CA ARG A 24 -17.04 19.27 1.20
C ARG A 24 -16.76 20.17 2.39
N VAL A 25 -15.50 20.46 2.73
CA VAL A 25 -15.13 21.06 4.03
C VAL A 25 -14.07 22.18 3.96
N VAL A 26 -13.62 22.61 2.77
CA VAL A 26 -12.54 23.62 2.70
C VAL A 26 -13.04 24.94 2.10
N ASP A 27 -12.90 26.00 2.89
CA ASP A 27 -13.01 27.41 2.49
C ASP A 27 -12.10 27.65 1.25
N PRO A 28 -12.62 28.17 0.12
CA PRO A 28 -11.88 28.31 -1.14
C PRO A 28 -10.49 28.92 -0.98
N ALA A 29 -10.31 29.83 -0.01
CA ALA A 29 -9.05 30.52 0.27
C ALA A 29 -7.92 29.63 0.85
N ARG A 30 -8.21 28.42 1.35
CA ARG A 30 -7.21 27.52 1.98
C ARG A 30 -7.07 26.15 1.32
N THR A 31 -7.79 25.92 0.22
CA THR A 31 -7.79 24.68 -0.57
C THR A 31 -6.40 24.27 -1.06
N GLY A 32 -5.56 25.24 -1.46
CA GLY A 32 -4.18 24.98 -1.90
C GLY A 32 -3.28 24.38 -0.81
N MET A 33 -3.32 24.91 0.42
CA MET A 33 -2.52 24.39 1.54
C MET A 33 -3.02 23.01 2.00
N ALA A 34 -4.33 22.82 2.08
CA ALA A 34 -4.92 21.53 2.44
C ALA A 34 -4.61 20.42 1.41
N SER A 35 -4.67 20.76 0.12
CA SER A 35 -4.33 19.84 -0.98
C SER A 35 -2.84 19.46 -0.95
N GLY A 36 -1.95 20.43 -0.73
CA GLY A 36 -0.51 20.19 -0.62
C GLY A 36 -0.17 19.22 0.50
N ILE A 37 -0.74 19.41 1.70
CA ILE A 37 -0.56 18.52 2.85
C ILE A 37 -1.06 17.10 2.52
N ASN A 38 -2.27 16.98 1.98
CA ASN A 38 -2.85 15.68 1.62
C ASN A 38 -2.02 14.94 0.55
N ASN A 39 -1.50 15.67 -0.44
CA ASN A 39 -0.68 15.08 -1.48
C ASN A 39 0.66 14.56 -0.93
N THR A 40 1.32 15.32 -0.05
CA THR A 40 2.56 14.87 0.61
C THR A 40 2.32 13.63 1.47
N PHE A 41 1.22 13.58 2.24
CA PHE A 41 0.89 12.38 3.01
C PHE A 41 0.61 11.17 2.12
N ARG A 42 -0.10 11.35 1.00
CA ARG A 42 -0.37 10.26 0.05
C ARG A 42 0.91 9.75 -0.58
N ILE A 43 1.70 10.62 -1.21
CA ILE A 43 2.90 10.22 -1.95
C ILE A 43 3.98 9.74 -0.97
N GLY A 44 4.20 10.47 0.12
CA GLY A 44 5.14 10.09 1.17
C GLY A 44 4.76 8.76 1.82
N GLY A 45 3.48 8.56 2.14
CA GLY A 45 2.98 7.30 2.67
C GLY A 45 3.18 6.12 1.71
N VAL A 46 2.91 6.32 0.42
CA VAL A 46 3.18 5.30 -0.61
C VAL A 46 4.67 4.96 -0.68
N ALA A 47 5.55 5.97 -0.70
CA ALA A 47 6.99 5.76 -0.74
C ALA A 47 7.50 4.98 0.48
N ILE A 48 7.07 5.38 1.69
CA ILE A 48 7.42 4.70 2.93
C ILE A 48 6.90 3.26 2.93
N GLY A 49 5.66 3.05 2.50
CA GLY A 49 5.06 1.72 2.42
C GLY A 49 5.81 0.78 1.48
N VAL A 50 6.14 1.25 0.27
CA VAL A 50 6.92 0.48 -0.70
C VAL A 50 8.31 0.14 -0.16
N ALA A 51 9.00 1.10 0.47
CA ALA A 51 10.32 0.87 1.05
C ALA A 51 10.28 -0.14 2.21
N ALA A 52 9.33 0.02 3.14
CA ALA A 52 9.19 -0.86 4.30
C ALA A 52 8.81 -2.29 3.89
N LEU A 53 7.86 -2.46 2.98
CA LEU A 53 7.47 -3.78 2.48
C LEU A 53 8.59 -4.42 1.64
N GLY A 54 9.35 -3.64 0.86
CA GLY A 54 10.51 -4.12 0.12
C GLY A 54 11.62 -4.67 1.03
N ALA A 55 11.98 -3.93 2.08
CA ALA A 55 12.95 -4.37 3.08
C ALA A 55 12.46 -5.63 3.83
N LEU A 56 11.16 -5.70 4.15
CA LEU A 56 10.57 -6.88 4.77
C LEU A 56 10.64 -8.10 3.84
N LEU A 57 10.37 -7.93 2.55
CA LEU A 57 10.43 -9.00 1.56
C LEU A 57 11.84 -9.58 1.46
N GLU A 58 12.85 -8.72 1.34
CA GLU A 58 14.25 -9.14 1.30
C GLU A 58 14.65 -9.93 2.55
N ASN A 59 14.29 -9.43 3.74
CA ASN A 59 14.56 -10.09 5.01
C ASN A 59 13.88 -11.47 5.11
N ARG A 60 12.62 -11.59 4.65
CA ARG A 60 11.88 -12.87 4.65
C ARG A 60 12.44 -13.88 3.66
N ILE A 61 12.88 -13.42 2.49
CA ILE A 61 13.56 -14.26 1.50
C ILE A 61 14.90 -14.76 2.07
N ALA A 62 15.70 -13.87 2.67
CA ALA A 62 16.97 -14.24 3.30
C ALA A 62 16.78 -15.32 4.39
N ALA A 63 15.79 -15.12 5.28
CA ALA A 63 15.46 -16.08 6.34
C ALA A 63 14.92 -17.43 5.80
N SER A 64 14.29 -17.43 4.62
CA SER A 64 13.81 -18.66 3.99
C SER A 64 14.93 -19.42 3.26
N LEU A 65 15.99 -18.71 2.85
CA LEU A 65 17.13 -19.29 2.15
C LEU A 65 18.23 -19.82 3.07
N THR A 66 18.19 -19.52 4.39
CA THR A 66 19.17 -19.98 5.39
C THR A 66 19.40 -21.49 5.45
N SER A 67 18.45 -22.29 4.98
CA SER A 67 18.53 -23.74 4.85
C SER A 67 19.18 -24.22 3.54
N THR A 68 19.57 -23.30 2.64
CA THR A 68 20.24 -23.61 1.36
C THR A 68 21.76 -23.54 1.52
N PRO A 69 22.52 -24.64 1.30
CA PRO A 69 23.96 -24.71 1.63
C PRO A 69 24.93 -23.90 0.74
N GLN A 70 24.48 -22.92 -0.06
CA GLN A 70 25.30 -22.33 -1.13
C GLN A 70 25.37 -20.79 -1.08
N GLY A 71 26.57 -20.27 -0.80
CA GLY A 71 26.98 -18.90 -1.10
C GLY A 71 26.56 -17.80 -0.12
N ASP A 72 26.77 -16.55 -0.53
CA ASP A 72 26.35 -15.35 0.19
C ASP A 72 24.82 -15.19 0.09
N LEU A 73 24.13 -15.62 1.15
CA LEU A 73 22.67 -15.58 1.25
C LEU A 73 22.08 -14.19 1.08
N HIS A 74 22.80 -13.15 1.49
CA HIS A 74 22.29 -11.79 1.42
C HIS A 74 22.26 -11.29 -0.03
N SER A 75 23.34 -11.57 -0.79
CA SER A 75 23.39 -11.29 -2.23
C SER A 75 22.31 -12.06 -3.00
N LEU A 76 22.11 -13.34 -2.66
CA LEU A 76 21.07 -14.17 -3.27
C LEU A 76 19.65 -13.64 -2.96
N ALA A 77 19.39 -13.27 -1.70
CA ALA A 77 18.11 -12.71 -1.29
C ALA A 77 17.80 -11.38 -1.99
N ASN A 78 18.79 -10.50 -2.15
CA ASN A 78 18.67 -9.24 -2.88
C ASN A 78 18.39 -9.48 -4.38
N VAL A 79 19.07 -10.46 -5.00
CA VAL A 79 18.78 -10.83 -6.40
C VAL A 79 17.37 -11.39 -6.56
N VAL A 80 16.92 -12.24 -5.65
CA VAL A 80 15.57 -12.84 -5.70
C VAL A 80 14.48 -11.84 -5.35
N SER A 81 14.72 -10.90 -4.43
CA SER A 81 13.76 -9.84 -4.09
C SER A 81 13.57 -8.85 -5.25
N SER A 82 14.67 -8.48 -5.94
CA SER A 82 14.65 -7.50 -7.03
C SER A 82 14.26 -8.09 -8.39
N ARG A 83 14.71 -9.31 -8.71
CA ARG A 83 14.51 -9.95 -10.03
C ARG A 83 13.56 -11.15 -10.00
N GLY A 84 13.06 -11.53 -8.82
CA GLY A 84 12.29 -12.76 -8.65
C GLY A 84 13.12 -14.01 -8.98
N VAL A 85 12.41 -15.09 -9.29
CA VAL A 85 13.03 -16.38 -9.67
C VAL A 85 13.89 -16.28 -10.95
N ARG A 86 13.66 -15.25 -11.79
CA ARG A 86 14.46 -15.00 -13.00
C ARG A 86 15.92 -14.67 -12.67
N GLY A 87 16.19 -14.06 -11.52
CA GLY A 87 17.55 -13.70 -11.08
C GLY A 87 18.47 -14.90 -10.85
N VAL A 88 17.89 -16.09 -10.64
CA VAL A 88 18.62 -17.35 -10.42
C VAL A 88 18.33 -18.40 -11.50
N ALA A 89 17.69 -18.01 -12.62
CA ALA A 89 17.29 -18.95 -13.66
C ALA A 89 18.46 -19.71 -14.31
N ALA A 90 19.66 -19.12 -14.31
CA ALA A 90 20.89 -19.79 -14.77
C ALA A 90 21.35 -20.93 -13.84
N HIS A 91 20.85 -20.96 -12.60
CA HIS A 91 21.20 -21.95 -11.58
C HIS A 91 19.97 -22.80 -11.24
N VAL A 92 19.73 -23.86 -12.02
CA VAL A 92 18.51 -24.69 -11.94
C VAL A 92 18.26 -25.24 -10.53
N SER A 93 19.33 -25.55 -9.78
CA SER A 93 19.28 -25.99 -8.38
C SER A 93 18.71 -24.94 -7.42
N LEU A 94 18.84 -23.65 -7.73
CA LEU A 94 18.36 -22.53 -6.92
C LEU A 94 16.94 -22.08 -7.29
N VAL A 95 16.41 -22.51 -8.44
CA VAL A 95 15.08 -22.10 -8.93
C VAL A 95 13.97 -22.54 -7.98
N HIS A 96 14.00 -23.79 -7.52
CA HIS A 96 12.96 -24.31 -6.62
C HIS A 96 13.00 -23.67 -5.22
N PRO A 97 14.16 -23.61 -4.53
CA PRO A 97 14.29 -22.90 -3.26
C PRO A 97 13.91 -21.41 -3.36
N ALA A 98 14.37 -20.71 -4.41
CA ALA A 98 14.05 -19.29 -4.60
C ALA A 98 12.56 -19.06 -4.85
N ARG A 99 11.89 -19.94 -5.60
CA ARG A 99 10.44 -19.86 -5.81
C ARG A 99 9.68 -20.05 -4.51
N VAL A 100 10.06 -21.04 -3.69
CA VAL A 100 9.41 -21.30 -2.39
C VAL A 100 9.61 -20.12 -1.44
N ALA A 101 10.85 -19.64 -1.31
CA ALA A 101 11.18 -18.48 -0.48
C ALA A 101 10.43 -17.22 -0.93
N PHE A 102 10.39 -16.94 -2.23
CA PHE A 102 9.69 -15.79 -2.79
C PHE A 102 8.18 -15.87 -2.56
N VAL A 103 7.54 -16.99 -2.89
CA VAL A 103 6.09 -17.15 -2.73
C VAL A 103 5.69 -17.09 -1.25
N GLY A 104 6.48 -17.70 -0.35
CA GLY A 104 6.27 -17.63 1.09
C GLY A 104 6.36 -16.20 1.61
N ALA A 105 7.44 -15.50 1.27
CA ALA A 105 7.65 -14.11 1.68
C ALA A 105 6.57 -13.16 1.12
N PHE A 106 6.09 -13.39 -0.12
CA PHE A 106 4.96 -12.65 -0.68
C PHE A 106 3.65 -12.86 0.11
N GLY A 107 3.40 -14.08 0.58
CA GLY A 107 2.28 -14.38 1.45
C GLY A 107 2.33 -13.57 2.75
N ASP A 108 3.49 -13.56 3.41
CA ASP A 108 3.71 -12.76 4.62
C ASP A 108 3.49 -11.26 4.38
N LEU A 109 3.97 -10.74 3.24
CA LEU A 109 3.77 -9.35 2.85
C LEU A 109 2.27 -9.00 2.70
N LEU A 110 1.49 -9.87 2.08
CA LEU A 110 0.05 -9.66 1.92
C LEU A 110 -0.67 -9.61 3.27
N VAL A 111 -0.28 -10.45 4.23
CA VAL A 111 -0.84 -10.43 5.58
C VAL A 111 -0.45 -9.16 6.33
N VAL A 112 0.83 -8.76 6.30
CA VAL A 112 1.29 -7.52 6.92
C VAL A 112 0.58 -6.30 6.31
N GLY A 113 0.44 -6.28 4.98
CA GLY A 113 -0.31 -5.25 4.27
C GLY A 113 -1.78 -5.22 4.68
N ALA A 114 -2.43 -6.38 4.81
CA ALA A 114 -3.82 -6.47 5.27
C ALA A 114 -4.00 -5.93 6.69
N VAL A 115 -3.06 -6.23 7.61
CA VAL A 115 -3.06 -5.69 8.97
C VAL A 115 -2.87 -4.18 8.96
N MET A 116 -1.92 -3.65 8.18
CA MET A 116 -1.73 -2.21 8.04
C MET A 116 -2.98 -1.50 7.50
N LEU A 117 -3.64 -2.08 6.48
CA LEU A 117 -4.90 -1.56 5.95
C LEU A 117 -6.03 -1.60 6.98
N ALA A 118 -6.14 -2.68 7.76
CA ALA A 118 -7.14 -2.79 8.82
C ALA A 118 -6.91 -1.74 9.92
N VAL A 119 -5.67 -1.54 10.37
CA VAL A 119 -5.31 -0.49 11.33
C VAL A 119 -5.62 0.89 10.76
N GLY A 120 -5.24 1.15 9.51
CA GLY A 120 -5.56 2.40 8.81
C GLY A 120 -7.07 2.65 8.71
N ALA A 121 -7.85 1.62 8.42
CA ALA A 121 -9.32 1.70 8.38
C ALA A 121 -9.91 2.02 9.76
N VAL A 122 -9.41 1.41 10.83
CA VAL A 122 -9.84 1.71 12.21
C VAL A 122 -9.49 3.16 12.58
N VAL A 123 -8.27 3.62 12.32
CA VAL A 123 -7.85 5.00 12.58
C VAL A 123 -8.69 5.98 11.76
N ALA A 124 -8.92 5.70 10.48
CA ALA A 124 -9.78 6.52 9.63
C ALA A 124 -11.22 6.56 10.17
N SER A 125 -11.82 5.42 10.51
CA SER A 125 -13.20 5.37 11.02
C SER A 125 -13.38 6.11 12.37
N THR A 126 -12.36 6.11 13.22
CA THR A 126 -12.41 6.80 14.53
C THR A 126 -12.15 8.30 14.42
N THR A 127 -11.32 8.72 13.46
CA THR A 127 -10.98 10.13 13.23
C THR A 127 -11.99 10.84 12.31
N LEU A 128 -12.54 10.15 11.31
CA LEU A 128 -13.67 10.62 10.49
C LEU A 128 -14.99 10.44 11.26
N ARG A 129 -15.15 11.12 12.39
CA ARG A 129 -16.45 11.25 13.04
C ARG A 129 -17.25 12.33 12.29
N GLU A 130 -18.37 11.94 11.69
CA GLU A 130 -19.20 12.82 10.86
C GLU A 130 -19.53 14.15 11.57
N ARG A 131 -19.11 15.28 10.98
CA ARG A 131 -19.78 16.56 11.23
C ARG A 131 -21.02 16.60 10.35
N LYS A 132 -22.16 16.96 10.96
CA LYS A 132 -23.47 17.07 10.31
C LYS A 132 -23.37 17.78 8.95
N PRO A 133 -24.10 17.30 7.92
CA PRO A 133 -24.22 18.03 6.67
C PRO A 133 -24.70 19.45 6.95
N VAL A 134 -23.91 20.46 6.58
CA VAL A 134 -24.38 21.85 6.56
C VAL A 134 -25.42 21.92 5.43
N PRO A 135 -26.67 22.32 5.71
CA PRO A 135 -27.67 22.54 4.66
C PRO A 135 -27.09 23.51 3.64
N ALA A 136 -27.15 23.15 2.37
CA ALA A 136 -26.74 24.02 1.27
C ALA A 136 -27.52 25.33 1.38
N ALA A 137 -26.86 26.40 1.81
CA ALA A 137 -27.41 27.74 1.72
C ALA A 137 -27.68 27.98 0.23
N ALA A 138 -28.96 28.19 -0.09
CA ALA A 138 -29.47 28.43 -1.42
C ALA A 138 -28.55 29.44 -2.13
N ALA A 139 -28.09 29.06 -3.33
CA ALA A 139 -27.49 30.00 -4.25
C ALA A 139 -28.54 31.08 -4.54
N THR A 140 -28.44 32.20 -3.83
CA THR A 140 -29.09 33.43 -4.24
C THR A 140 -28.36 33.90 -5.49
N GLU A 141 -29.04 33.68 -6.61
CA GLU A 141 -28.95 34.47 -7.83
C GLU A 141 -28.65 35.95 -7.51
N PRO A 142 -27.85 36.62 -8.35
CA PRO A 142 -28.28 37.92 -8.78
C PRO A 142 -28.33 37.98 -10.31
N ALA A 143 -29.55 38.25 -10.78
CA ALA A 143 -29.78 38.93 -12.04
C ALA A 143 -29.08 40.30 -12.02
N ALA A 144 -28.28 40.57 -13.04
CA ALA A 144 -28.06 41.88 -13.65
C ALA A 144 -27.25 41.71 -14.95
#